data_AF-A0A1S3N5W8-F1
#
_entry.id   AF-A0A1S3N5W8-F1
#
_cell.length_a   1.000
_cell.length_b   1.000
_cell.length_c   1.000
_cell.angle_alpha   90.00
_cell.angle_beta   90.00
_cell.angle_gamma   90.00
#
_symmetry.space_group_name_H-M   'P 1'
#
loop_
_entity.id
_entity.type
_entity.pdbx_description
1 polymer ?
#
loop_
_entity_poly.entity_id
_entity_poly.type
_entity_poly.pdbx_seq_one_letter_code
_entity_poly.pdbx_strand_id
1 'polypeptide(L)'
;MLRIHSFQNLGIQCVRRREVKDSIMQRMTRGINPFNVPREQLLQTEEYDLNVVRLCLQVFLQDDSGHYNRALNPIVTNPIYDNSEYS
;
A
#
# COMPACT_ATOMS: atom_id res chain seq x y z
N MET A 1 9.85 14.28 -23.31
CA MET A 1 8.43 13.85 -23.40
C MET A 1 8.05 13.24 -22.06
N LEU A 2 7.03 13.78 -21.39
CA LEU A 2 6.52 13.21 -20.15
C LEU A 2 5.74 11.93 -20.47
N ARG A 3 6.04 10.82 -19.80
CA ARG A 3 5.25 9.58 -19.88
C ARG A 3 4.24 9.61 -18.74
N ILE A 4 2.96 9.63 -19.10
CA ILE A 4 1.85 9.67 -18.14
C ILE A 4 1.22 8.27 -18.09
N HIS A 5 1.04 7.75 -16.88
CA HIS A 5 0.35 6.49 -16.61
C HIS A 5 -0.87 6.78 -15.72
N SER A 6 -2.03 6.26 -16.13
CA SER A 6 -3.30 6.48 -15.44
C SER A 6 -3.92 5.16 -15.02
N PHE A 7 -4.46 5.12 -13.79
CA PHE A 7 -5.17 3.97 -13.25
C PHE A 7 -6.63 4.36 -13.03
N GLN A 8 -7.54 3.90 -13.89
CA GLN A 8 -8.94 4.32 -13.87
C GLN A 8 -9.85 3.38 -13.07
N ASN A 9 -9.47 2.11 -12.94
CA ASN A 9 -10.30 1.05 -12.34
C ASN A 9 -9.68 0.56 -11.02
N LEU A 10 -9.53 1.46 -10.05
CA LEU A 10 -9.01 1.14 -8.71
C LEU A 10 -10.15 1.15 -7.68
N GLY A 11 -10.36 0.01 -7.02
CA GLY A 11 -11.27 -0.13 -5.89
C GLY A 11 -10.49 -0.40 -4.59
N ILE A 12 -11.07 0.03 -3.46
CA ILE A 12 -10.52 -0.21 -2.13
C ILE A 12 -11.48 -1.14 -1.40
N GLN A 13 -10.99 -2.30 -0.99
CA GLN A 13 -11.75 -3.25 -0.19
C GLN A 13 -11.31 -3.14 1.27
N CYS A 14 -12.20 -2.67 2.13
CA CYS A 14 -11.96 -2.59 3.56
C CYS A 14 -11.95 -3.99 4.20
N VAL A 15 -11.23 -4.12 5.32
CA VAL A 15 -11.26 -5.31 6.19
C VAL A 15 -11.92 -4.95 7.50
N ARG A 16 -12.59 -5.91 8.16
CA ARG A 16 -13.16 -5.66 9.48
C ARG A 16 -12.04 -5.54 10.51
N ARG A 17 -12.25 -4.78 11.59
CA ARG A 17 -11.23 -4.57 12.64
C ARG A 17 -10.65 -5.88 13.18
N ARG A 18 -11.50 -6.90 13.38
CA ARG A 18 -11.10 -8.26 13.81
C ARG A 18 -10.17 -9.00 12.83
N GLU A 19 -10.21 -8.65 11.55
CA GLU A 19 -9.45 -9.30 10.46
C GLU A 19 -8.15 -8.55 10.14
N VAL A 20 -7.91 -7.38 10.75
CA VAL A 20 -6.75 -6.51 10.43
C VAL A 20 -5.43 -7.24 10.66
N LYS A 21 -5.29 -7.92 11.80
CA LYS A 21 -4.07 -8.66 12.16
C LYS A 21 -3.73 -9.73 11.12
N ASP A 22 -4.71 -10.55 10.75
CA ASP A 22 -4.52 -11.61 9.75
C ASP A 22 -4.21 -11.03 8.37
N SER A 23 -4.87 -9.92 8.01
CA SER A 23 -4.64 -9.20 6.77
C SER A 23 -3.21 -8.61 6.70
N ILE A 24 -2.68 -8.09 7.80
CA ILE A 24 -1.28 -7.62 7.89
C ILE A 24 -0.32 -8.79 7.73
N MET A 25 -0.54 -9.89 8.45
CA MET A 25 0.28 -11.10 8.35
C MET A 25 0.33 -11.63 6.91
N GLN A 26 -0.81 -11.64 6.20
CA GLN A 26 -0.86 -12.02 4.79
C GLN A 26 -0.01 -11.09 3.89
N ARG A 27 -0.02 -9.77 4.13
CA ARG A 27 0.83 -8.80 3.41
C ARG A 27 2.31 -9.07 3.67
N MET A 28 2.69 -9.39 4.91
CA MET A 28 4.07 -9.71 5.26
C MET A 28 4.57 -10.98 4.56
N THR A 29 3.76 -12.05 4.55
CA THR A 29 4.10 -13.30 3.84
C THR A 29 4.31 -13.08 2.35
N ARG A 30 3.60 -12.10 1.76
CA ARG A 30 3.76 -11.69 0.36
C ARG A 30 4.92 -10.71 0.12
N GLY A 31 5.66 -10.33 1.16
CA GLY A 31 6.75 -9.34 1.07
C GLY A 31 6.27 -7.91 0.81
N ILE A 32 5.01 -7.58 1.10
CA ILE A 32 4.44 -6.25 0.86
C ILE A 32 4.75 -5.36 2.07
N ASN A 33 5.90 -4.69 2.02
CA ASN A 33 6.34 -3.71 3.02
C ASN A 33 7.20 -2.61 2.37
N PRO A 34 6.58 -1.61 1.70
CA PRO A 34 7.29 -0.63 0.88
C PRO A 34 8.32 0.22 1.66
N PHE A 35 8.16 0.36 2.97
CA PHE A 35 9.01 1.18 3.84
C PHE A 35 9.83 0.36 4.83
N ASN A 36 9.86 -0.97 4.70
CA ASN A 36 10.59 -1.88 5.59
C ASN A 36 10.28 -1.63 7.08
N VAL A 37 9.02 -1.34 7.40
CA VAL A 37 8.57 -1.12 8.78
C VAL A 37 8.79 -2.39 9.60
N PRO A 38 9.37 -2.29 10.83
CA PRO A 38 9.57 -3.44 11.70
C PRO A 38 8.28 -4.21 11.98
N ARG A 39 8.40 -5.52 12.17
CA ARG A 39 7.24 -6.40 12.35
C ARG A 39 6.45 -6.04 13.60
N GLU A 40 7.14 -5.70 14.67
CA GLU A 40 6.57 -5.35 15.96
C GLU A 40 5.68 -4.12 15.83
N GLN A 41 6.13 -3.11 15.07
CA GLN A 41 5.36 -1.91 14.77
C GLN A 41 4.17 -2.21 13.85
N LEU A 42 4.35 -3.07 12.84
CA LEU A 42 3.24 -3.46 11.96
C LEU A 42 2.10 -4.18 12.70
N LEU A 43 2.39 -4.83 13.83
CA LEU A 43 1.43 -5.54 14.65
C LEU A 43 0.73 -4.68 15.72
N GLN A 44 1.05 -3.39 15.82
CA GLN A 44 0.34 -2.41 16.67
C GLN A 44 -0.99 -1.99 16.03
N THR A 45 -1.87 -2.95 15.73
CA THR A 45 -3.07 -2.75 14.90
C THR A 45 -4.11 -1.81 15.50
N GLU A 46 -4.03 -1.53 16.80
CA GLU A 46 -4.96 -0.64 17.50
C GLU A 46 -4.78 0.83 17.10
N GLU A 47 -3.57 1.21 16.65
CA GLU A 47 -3.23 2.58 16.24
C GLU A 47 -3.66 2.90 14.81
N TYR A 48 -4.18 1.91 14.06
CA TYR A 48 -4.55 2.10 12.66
C TYR A 48 -5.93 2.74 12.52
N ASP A 49 -5.96 3.84 11.76
CA ASP A 49 -7.18 4.43 11.24
C ASP A 49 -7.62 3.64 10.00
N LEU A 50 -8.74 2.92 10.12
CA LEU A 50 -9.29 2.09 9.04
C LEU A 50 -10.16 2.90 8.07
N ASN A 51 -10.44 4.16 8.38
CA ASN A 51 -11.27 5.06 7.58
C ASN A 51 -10.43 5.93 6.64
N VAL A 52 -9.10 5.83 6.70
CA VAL A 52 -8.20 6.56 5.80
C VAL A 52 -7.08 5.66 5.31
N VAL A 53 -6.79 5.74 4.01
CA VAL A 53 -5.67 5.05 3.39
C VAL A 53 -4.89 5.98 2.46
N ARG A 54 -3.67 5.59 2.11
CA ARG A 54 -2.90 6.22 1.04
C ARG A 54 -2.49 5.13 0.05
N LEU A 55 -2.46 5.46 -1.24
CA LEU A 55 -1.87 4.57 -2.22
C LEU A 55 -0.35 4.76 -2.18
N CYS A 56 0.40 3.66 -2.08
CA CYS A 56 1.85 3.65 -2.20
C CYS A 56 2.24 3.15 -3.59
N LEU A 57 2.95 3.99 -4.35
CA LEU A 57 3.40 3.67 -5.69
C LEU A 57 4.86 3.22 -5.62
N GLN A 58 5.11 1.94 -5.88
CA GLN A 58 6.44 1.37 -6.05
C GLN A 58 6.70 1.17 -7.55
N VAL A 59 7.72 1.83 -8.07
CA VAL A 59 8.12 1.71 -9.48
C VAL A 59 9.46 1.00 -9.54
N PHE A 60 9.52 -0.06 -10.33
CA PHE A 60 10.74 -0.78 -10.62
C PHE A 60 11.10 -0.51 -12.07
N LEU A 61 12.32 -0.08 -12.31
CA LEU A 61 12.85 0.16 -13.64
C LEU A 61 13.55 -1.09 -14.16
N GLN A 62 13.48 -1.26 -15.46
CA GLN A 62 14.19 -2.32 -16.17
C GLN A 62 15.70 -2.05 -16.12
N ASP A 63 16.48 -3.09 -15.84
CA ASP A 63 17.94 -3.09 -15.97
C ASP A 63 18.39 -3.48 -17.38
N ASP A 64 19.70 -3.48 -17.60
CA ASP A 64 20.31 -3.83 -18.89
C ASP A 64 20.08 -5.31 -19.27
N SER A 65 19.70 -6.15 -18.31
CA SER A 65 19.35 -7.57 -18.50
C SER A 65 17.85 -7.79 -18.76
N GLY A 66 17.05 -6.72 -18.79
CA GLY A 66 15.61 -6.78 -19.02
C GLY A 66 14.77 -7.04 -17.77
N HIS A 67 15.35 -7.14 -16.58
CA HIS A 67 14.65 -7.39 -15.32
C HIS A 67 14.24 -6.09 -14.62
N TYR A 68 13.06 -6.07 -14.01
CA TYR A 68 12.56 -4.93 -13.25
C TYR A 68 13.01 -4.99 -11.79
N ASN A 69 14.30 -4.76 -11.53
CA ASN A 69 14.89 -4.87 -10.19
C ASN A 69 15.35 -3.52 -9.62
N ARG A 70 15.46 -2.46 -10.43
CA ARG A 70 15.90 -1.15 -9.96
C ARG A 70 14.72 -0.36 -9.38
N ALA A 71 14.52 -0.51 -8.08
CA ALA A 71 13.46 0.21 -7.35
C ALA A 71 13.74 1.72 -7.29
N LEU A 72 12.72 2.52 -7.63
CA LEU A 72 12.66 3.93 -7.26
C LEU A 72 12.12 4.08 -5.84
N ASN A 73 12.38 5.25 -5.24
CA ASN A 73 11.82 5.56 -3.93
C ASN A 73 10.28 5.49 -3.99
N PRO A 74 9.64 4.76 -3.06
CA PRO A 74 8.19 4.70 -2.99
C PRO A 74 7.63 6.10 -2.71
N ILE A 75 6.54 6.44 -3.39
CA ILE A 75 5.79 7.68 -3.15
C ILE A 75 4.38 7.36 -2.67
N VAL A 76 3.85 8.17 -1.76
CA VAL A 76 2.48 8.05 -1.26
C VAL A 76 1.60 9.16 -1.79
N THR A 77 0.36 8.84 -2.10
CA THR A 77 -0.64 9.83 -2.51
C THR A 77 -1.13 10.65 -1.32
N ASN A 78 -1.96 11.64 -1.64
CA ASN A 78 -2.88 12.23 -0.67
C ASN A 78 -3.75 11.15 -0.02
N PRO A 79 -4.21 11.38 1.24
CA PRO A 79 -5.11 10.46 1.92
C PRO A 79 -6.44 10.32 1.15
N ILE A 80 -6.99 9.11 1.18
CA ILE A 80 -8.30 8.74 0.67
C ILE A 80 -9.11 8.33 1.88
N TYR A 81 -10.19 9.07 2.13
CA TYR A 81 -11.10 8.82 3.24
C TYR A 81 -12.25 7.93 2.77
N ASP A 82 -12.64 6.98 3.63
CA ASP A 82 -13.89 6.27 3.44
C ASP A 82 -15.05 7.27 3.62
N ASN A 83 -15.93 7.34 2.62
CA ASN A 83 -17.06 8.26 2.62
C ASN A 83 -18.28 7.66 3.35
N SER A 84 -18.15 6.45 3.89
CA SER A 84 -19.21 5.73 4.62
C SER A 84 -19.60 6.38 5.95
N GLU A 85 -18.72 7.17 6.58
CA GLU A 85 -18.98 7.87 7.85
C GLU A 85 -19.98 9.05 7.70
N TYR A 86 -20.36 9.43 6.48
CA TYR A 86 -21.33 10.49 6.19
C TYR A 86 -22.65 9.99 5.58
N SER A 87 -22.93 8.68 5.60
CA SER A 87 -24.17 8.07 5.07
C SER A 87 -24.95 7.26 6.09
#